data_AF-A0AAD9P601-F1
#
_entry.id   AF-A0AAD9P601-F1
#
_cell.length_a   1.000
_cell.length_b   1.000
_cell.length_c   1.000
_cell.angle_alpha   90.00
_cell.angle_beta   90.00
_cell.angle_gamma   90.00
#
_symmetry.space_group_name_H-M   'P 1'
#
loop_
_entity.id
_entity.type
_entity.pdbx_description
1 polymer ?
#
loop_
_entity_poly.entity_id
_entity_poly.type
_entity_poly.pdbx_seq_one_letter_code
_entity_poly.pdbx_strand_id
1 'polypeptide(L)'
;MPMMLRSSNCVLTNKTPAELAKLNECPIDPGGYFITRGTEKVILIQEQLSKNRMIVESDKKGNATCSVTSSTHERKSKTNIVMKANRYYLKHNTLSEDMPIVIILRAMGIESDQEVVQMVGSEESVMVAIAPCLEECHRAQVFTQTQALTYIGNRIRLRRMWGGPKKSKMEESREILANVILAHVPVIEWNFKVKAAYTALMLRRVILAQGQTLKVDDRDYYGNKRLELAGQLLALLFEDLFKKFNSEVC
;
A
#
# COMPACT_ATOMS: atom_id res chain seq x y z
N MET A 1 28.38 -13.97 5.77
CA MET A 1 26.93 -14.13 6.02
C MET A 1 26.74 -15.22 7.06
N PRO A 2 26.04 -14.98 8.18
CA PRO A 2 25.66 -16.07 9.09
C PRO A 2 24.81 -17.11 8.37
N MET A 3 25.20 -18.38 8.44
CA MET A 3 24.51 -19.48 7.78
C MET A 3 23.59 -20.19 8.76
N MET A 4 22.35 -20.44 8.35
CA MET A 4 21.39 -21.20 9.16
C MET A 4 21.81 -22.67 9.25
N LEU A 5 21.73 -23.27 10.44
CA LEU A 5 22.04 -24.69 10.61
C LEU A 5 21.10 -25.55 9.75
N ARG A 6 21.66 -26.60 9.12
CA ARG A 6 20.97 -27.49 8.17
C ARG A 6 20.41 -26.83 6.90
N SER A 7 20.85 -25.62 6.56
CA SER A 7 20.62 -25.03 5.23
C SER A 7 21.51 -25.67 4.16
N SER A 8 21.22 -25.45 2.86
CA SER A 8 21.94 -26.09 1.76
C SER A 8 23.47 -25.92 1.78
N ASN A 9 23.98 -24.83 2.35
CA ASN A 9 25.43 -24.58 2.46
C ASN A 9 25.99 -24.90 3.86
N CYS A 10 25.19 -25.47 4.76
CA CYS A 10 25.65 -25.92 6.07
C CYS A 10 26.40 -27.26 5.94
N VAL A 11 27.49 -27.42 6.70
CA VAL A 11 28.26 -28.67 6.75
C VAL A 11 27.43 -29.86 7.21
N LEU A 12 26.34 -29.64 7.97
CA LEU A 12 25.49 -30.70 8.52
C LEU A 12 24.52 -31.31 7.51
N THR A 13 24.36 -30.68 6.35
CA THR A 13 23.37 -31.07 5.34
C THR A 13 23.79 -32.35 4.63
N ASN A 14 22.83 -33.27 4.45
CA ASN A 14 23.02 -34.59 3.80
C ASN A 14 24.05 -35.50 4.49
N LYS A 15 24.33 -35.30 5.79
CA LYS A 15 25.21 -36.19 6.56
C LYS A 15 24.45 -37.35 7.18
N THR A 16 25.12 -38.49 7.24
CA THR A 16 24.59 -39.66 7.96
C THR A 16 24.70 -39.47 9.48
N PRO A 17 23.91 -40.18 10.30
CA PRO A 17 24.04 -40.09 11.77
C PRO A 17 25.45 -40.37 12.30
N ALA A 18 26.19 -41.28 11.64
CA ALA A 18 27.58 -41.58 11.99
C ALA A 18 28.53 -40.40 11.68
N GLU A 19 28.28 -39.66 10.61
CA GLU A 19 29.06 -38.46 10.28
C GLU A 19 28.72 -37.27 11.18
N LEU A 20 27.46 -37.13 11.59
CA LEU A 20 27.05 -36.12 12.58
C LEU A 20 27.66 -36.39 13.95
N ALA A 21 27.76 -37.66 14.37
CA ALA A 21 28.45 -38.05 15.59
C ALA A 21 29.94 -37.62 15.57
N LYS A 22 30.62 -37.72 14.42
CA LYS A 22 32.01 -37.22 14.27
C LYS A 22 32.12 -35.70 14.40
N LEU A 23 31.03 -34.98 14.14
CA LEU A 23 30.94 -33.52 14.27
C LEU A 23 30.41 -33.08 15.63
N ASN A 24 30.16 -34.02 16.55
CA ASN A 24 29.52 -33.79 17.85
C ASN A 24 28.12 -33.16 17.74
N GLU A 25 27.39 -33.48 16.67
CA GLU A 25 26.07 -32.93 16.38
C GLU A 25 24.97 -33.98 16.51
N CYS A 26 23.82 -33.55 17.01
CA CYS A 26 22.69 -34.42 17.26
C CYS A 26 21.89 -34.68 15.96
N PRO A 27 21.66 -35.94 15.53
CA PRO A 27 20.88 -36.23 14.33
C PRO A 27 19.42 -35.75 14.39
N ILE A 28 18.84 -35.68 15.59
CA ILE A 28 17.44 -35.28 15.81
C ILE A 28 17.23 -33.79 16.10
N ASP A 29 18.30 -33.00 16.17
CA ASP A 29 18.18 -31.54 16.25
C ASP A 29 17.41 -31.02 15.02
N PRO A 30 16.33 -30.24 15.16
CA PRO A 30 15.61 -29.69 14.02
C PRO A 30 16.47 -28.78 13.13
N GLY A 31 17.49 -28.11 13.67
CA GLY A 31 18.20 -27.03 12.97
C GLY A 31 17.28 -25.83 12.67
N GLY A 32 17.59 -25.04 11.63
CA GLY A 32 16.75 -23.89 11.26
C GLY A 32 16.96 -22.63 12.13
N TYR A 33 17.99 -22.64 12.97
CA TYR A 33 18.41 -21.50 13.79
C TYR A 33 19.83 -21.04 13.42
N PHE A 34 20.24 -19.91 13.98
CA PHE A 34 21.54 -19.29 13.76
C PHE A 34 22.36 -19.31 15.04
N ILE A 35 23.66 -19.54 14.93
CA ILE A 35 24.59 -19.38 16.05
C ILE A 35 25.28 -18.02 15.90
N THR A 36 25.06 -17.12 16.86
CA THR A 36 25.66 -15.79 16.89
C THR A 36 26.37 -15.58 18.22
N ARG A 37 27.69 -15.33 18.19
CA ARG A 37 28.53 -15.16 19.39
C ARG A 37 28.34 -16.28 20.43
N GLY A 38 28.28 -17.53 19.98
CA GLY A 38 28.10 -18.70 20.86
C GLY A 38 26.68 -18.91 21.39
N THR A 39 25.71 -18.10 20.96
CA THR A 39 24.29 -18.23 21.35
C THR A 39 23.42 -18.63 20.17
N GLU A 40 22.55 -19.61 20.39
CA GLU A 40 21.55 -20.06 19.42
C GLU A 40 20.39 -19.07 19.37
N LYS A 41 20.00 -18.68 18.15
CA LYS A 41 18.94 -17.70 17.91
C LYS A 41 18.04 -18.14 16.78
N VAL A 42 16.75 -18.15 17.05
CA VAL A 42 15.69 -18.42 16.07
C VAL A 42 15.07 -17.10 15.63
N ILE A 43 14.81 -16.96 14.34
CA ILE A 43 14.00 -15.87 13.82
C ILE A 43 12.54 -16.35 13.79
N LEU A 44 11.70 -15.76 14.63
CA LEU A 44 10.28 -16.10 14.67
C LEU A 44 9.58 -15.65 13.38
N ILE A 45 8.65 -16.47 12.92
CA ILE A 45 7.78 -16.13 11.79
C ILE A 45 6.87 -14.98 12.20
N GLN A 46 6.80 -13.96 11.36
CA GLN A 46 5.95 -12.78 11.61
C GLN A 46 4.70 -12.84 10.77
N GLU A 47 3.55 -12.77 11.41
CA GLU A 47 2.28 -12.58 10.71
C GLU A 47 2.09 -11.10 10.36
N GLN A 48 1.79 -10.81 9.10
CA GLN A 48 1.45 -9.48 8.61
C GLN A 48 0.15 -9.51 7.81
N LEU A 49 -0.54 -8.37 7.74
CA LEU A 49 -1.65 -8.21 6.81
C LEU A 49 -1.15 -8.26 5.35
N SER A 50 -2.00 -8.80 4.47
CA SER A 50 -1.73 -8.87 3.04
C SER A 50 -1.57 -7.45 2.48
N LYS A 51 -0.41 -7.23 1.87
CA LYS A 51 -0.11 -6.01 1.11
C LYS A 51 -0.88 -6.03 -0.21
N ASN A 52 -1.05 -4.85 -0.83
CA ASN A 52 -1.65 -4.66 -2.16
C ASN A 52 -3.09 -5.19 -2.32
N ARG A 53 -3.84 -5.31 -1.22
CA ARG A 53 -5.23 -5.77 -1.19
C ARG A 53 -6.13 -4.70 -0.58
N MET A 54 -7.32 -4.53 -1.16
CA MET A 54 -8.39 -3.68 -0.62
C MET A 54 -9.03 -4.37 0.56
N ILE A 55 -9.03 -3.71 1.72
CA ILE A 55 -9.67 -4.18 2.95
C ILE A 55 -10.72 -3.17 3.36
N VAL A 56 -11.97 -3.61 3.44
CA VAL A 56 -13.11 -2.80 3.87
C VAL A 56 -13.39 -3.05 5.34
N GLU A 57 -13.36 -1.99 6.15
CA GLU A 57 -13.52 -2.05 7.61
C GLU A 57 -14.52 -0.99 8.06
N SER A 58 -15.20 -1.25 9.19
CA SER A 58 -15.99 -0.23 9.87
C SER A 58 -15.11 0.63 10.78
N ASP A 59 -15.18 1.94 10.64
CA ASP A 59 -14.57 2.89 11.58
C ASP A 59 -15.33 2.85 12.93
N LYS A 60 -14.73 3.43 13.97
CA LYS A 60 -15.32 3.56 15.32
C LYS A 60 -16.70 4.24 15.33
N LYS A 61 -16.98 5.05 14.29
CA LYS A 61 -18.27 5.73 14.09
C LYS A 61 -19.31 4.88 13.34
N GLY A 62 -18.98 3.65 12.98
CA GLY A 62 -19.85 2.75 12.20
C GLY A 62 -19.80 2.95 10.68
N ASN A 63 -19.02 3.93 10.19
CA ASN A 63 -18.90 4.19 8.75
C ASN A 63 -17.98 3.17 8.08
N ALA A 64 -18.35 2.71 6.89
CA ALA A 64 -17.47 1.89 6.07
C ALA A 64 -16.26 2.70 5.57
N THR A 65 -15.09 2.08 5.58
CA THR A 65 -13.83 2.62 5.09
C THR A 65 -13.11 1.55 4.29
N CYS A 66 -12.38 1.94 3.25
CA CYS A 66 -11.57 1.01 2.48
C CYS A 66 -10.11 1.44 2.56
N SER A 67 -9.22 0.53 2.92
CA SER A 67 -7.79 0.79 3.00
C SER A 67 -6.99 -0.17 2.14
N VAL A 68 -5.93 0.33 1.54
CA VAL A 68 -4.95 -0.46 0.80
C VAL A 68 -3.56 -0.07 1.28
N THR A 69 -2.83 -1.05 1.79
CA THR A 69 -1.40 -0.90 2.09
C THR A 69 -0.61 -1.30 0.84
N SER A 70 -0.21 -0.31 0.06
CA SER A 70 0.66 -0.46 -1.10
C SER A 70 2.08 -0.74 -0.65
N SER A 71 2.66 -1.86 -1.11
CA SER A 71 4.06 -2.20 -0.88
C SER A 71 4.68 -2.59 -2.22
N THR A 72 5.60 -1.75 -2.67
CA THR A 72 6.55 -2.05 -3.75
C THR A 72 7.96 -2.14 -3.18
N HIS A 73 8.94 -2.47 -4.02
CA HIS A 73 10.35 -2.46 -3.64
C HIS A 73 10.83 -1.07 -3.19
N GLU A 74 10.31 -0.01 -3.84
CA GLU A 74 10.74 1.35 -3.59
C GLU A 74 9.97 2.05 -2.48
N ARG A 75 8.69 1.70 -2.30
CA ARG A 75 7.80 2.47 -1.42
C ARG A 75 6.74 1.60 -0.75
N LYS A 76 6.54 1.91 0.52
CA LYS A 76 5.38 1.47 1.30
C LYS A 76 4.49 2.67 1.60
N SER A 77 3.22 2.62 1.23
CA SER A 77 2.24 3.68 1.49
C SER A 77 0.87 3.08 1.84
N LYS A 78 0.06 3.84 2.56
CA LYS A 78 -1.31 3.42 2.92
C LYS A 78 -2.29 4.49 2.46
N THR A 79 -3.17 4.11 1.55
CA THR A 79 -4.26 4.95 1.05
C THR A 79 -5.57 4.49 1.67
N ASN A 80 -6.37 5.43 2.17
CA ASN A 80 -7.69 5.13 2.72
C ASN A 80 -8.76 5.95 1.99
N ILE A 81 -9.91 5.35 1.74
CA ILE A 81 -11.15 6.05 1.40
C ILE A 81 -12.03 6.05 2.64
N VAL A 82 -12.43 7.25 3.07
CA VAL A 82 -13.22 7.47 4.29
C VAL A 82 -14.48 8.25 3.97
N MET A 83 -15.55 7.98 4.71
CA MET A 83 -16.78 8.73 4.64
C MET A 83 -16.86 9.77 5.77
N LYS A 84 -17.18 11.01 5.42
CA LYS A 84 -17.48 12.10 6.37
C LYS A 84 -18.70 12.86 5.88
N ALA A 85 -19.72 13.00 6.74
CA ALA A 85 -20.94 13.75 6.43
C ALA A 85 -21.54 13.40 5.03
N ASN A 86 -21.69 12.11 4.74
CA ASN A 86 -22.16 11.56 3.45
C ASN A 86 -21.33 11.95 2.22
N ARG A 87 -20.05 12.32 2.41
CA ARG A 87 -19.09 12.53 1.33
C ARG A 87 -17.87 11.64 1.49
N TYR A 88 -17.25 11.30 0.37
CA TYR A 88 -16.12 10.38 0.31
C TYR A 88 -14.83 11.12 0.01
N TYR A 89 -13.81 10.84 0.82
CA TYR A 89 -12.51 11.48 0.73
C TYR A 89 -11.38 10.45 0.66
N LEU A 90 -10.36 10.75 -0.12
CA LEU A 90 -9.08 10.06 -0.11
C LEU A 90 -8.20 10.65 0.99
N LYS A 91 -7.85 9.82 1.97
CA LYS A 91 -6.94 10.15 3.06
C LYS A 91 -5.58 9.51 2.82
N HIS A 92 -4.53 10.33 2.80
CA HIS A 92 -3.15 9.89 2.65
C HIS A 92 -2.20 10.80 3.43
N ASN A 93 -1.13 10.23 4.01
CA ASN A 93 -0.21 10.97 4.91
C ASN A 93 0.57 12.11 4.25
N THR A 94 0.68 12.11 2.92
CA THR A 94 1.33 13.19 2.16
C THR A 94 0.40 14.38 1.91
N LEU A 95 -0.90 14.25 2.16
CA LEU A 95 -1.87 15.32 1.98
C LEU A 95 -2.08 16.04 3.32
N SER A 96 -2.23 17.37 3.29
CA SER A 96 -2.47 18.19 4.47
C SER A 96 -3.83 17.86 5.08
N GLU A 97 -4.81 17.65 4.21
CA GLU A 97 -6.21 17.33 4.50
C GLU A 97 -6.72 16.21 3.59
N ASP A 98 -7.87 15.64 3.95
CA ASP A 98 -8.50 14.57 3.17
C ASP A 98 -9.10 15.16 1.89
N MET A 99 -8.82 14.54 0.75
CA MET A 99 -9.14 15.09 -0.58
C MET A 99 -10.47 14.55 -1.10
N PRO A 100 -11.40 15.38 -1.62
CA PRO A 100 -12.62 14.89 -2.26
C PRO A 100 -12.31 13.90 -3.38
N ILE A 101 -12.98 12.74 -3.37
CA ILE A 101 -12.64 11.63 -4.27
C ILE A 101 -12.83 11.98 -5.75
N VAL A 102 -13.83 12.80 -6.07
CA VAL A 102 -14.12 13.24 -7.45
C VAL A 102 -12.99 14.12 -7.99
N ILE A 103 -12.40 14.98 -7.15
CA ILE A 103 -11.23 15.80 -7.52
C ILE A 103 -10.02 14.90 -7.83
N ILE A 104 -9.81 13.82 -7.06
CA ILE A 104 -8.75 12.84 -7.35
C ILE A 104 -8.98 12.17 -8.71
N LEU A 105 -10.21 11.73 -9.01
CA LEU A 105 -10.54 11.09 -10.28
C LEU A 105 -10.37 12.06 -11.47
N ARG A 106 -10.78 13.32 -11.32
CA ARG A 106 -10.51 14.39 -12.31
C ARG A 106 -9.01 14.62 -12.51
N ALA A 107 -8.21 14.63 -11.44
CA ALA A 107 -6.76 14.75 -11.56
C ALA A 107 -6.10 13.55 -12.29
N MET A 108 -6.72 12.37 -12.23
CA MET A 108 -6.34 11.18 -13.01
C MET A 108 -6.85 11.22 -14.47
N GLY A 109 -7.50 12.31 -14.90
CA GLY A 109 -7.93 12.51 -16.29
C GLY A 109 -9.37 12.09 -16.59
N ILE A 110 -10.17 11.76 -15.56
CA ILE A 110 -11.59 11.47 -15.70
C ILE A 110 -12.37 12.76 -15.46
N GLU A 111 -12.57 13.55 -16.51
CA GLU A 111 -13.21 14.87 -16.42
C GLU A 111 -14.74 14.81 -16.52
N SER A 112 -15.29 13.77 -17.14
CA SER A 112 -16.74 13.64 -17.28
C SER A 112 -17.34 13.10 -15.99
N ASP A 113 -18.30 13.83 -15.40
CA ASP A 113 -19.05 13.34 -14.23
C ASP A 113 -19.82 12.06 -14.54
N GLN A 114 -20.30 11.91 -15.78
CA GLN A 114 -20.94 10.69 -16.24
C GLN A 114 -19.97 9.50 -16.17
N GLU A 115 -18.73 9.68 -16.60
CA GLU A 115 -17.71 8.62 -16.56
C GLU A 115 -17.33 8.28 -15.11
N VAL A 116 -17.22 9.28 -14.23
CA VAL A 116 -16.99 9.09 -12.79
C VAL A 116 -18.09 8.20 -12.19
N VAL A 117 -19.36 8.52 -12.44
CA VAL A 117 -20.50 7.75 -11.91
C VAL A 117 -20.49 6.33 -12.49
N GLN A 118 -20.30 6.18 -13.81
CA GLN A 118 -20.30 4.87 -14.47
C GLN A 118 -19.17 3.95 -13.97
N MET A 119 -17.98 4.48 -13.67
CA MET A 119 -16.90 3.68 -13.11
C MET A 119 -17.18 3.18 -11.68
N VAL A 120 -17.94 3.95 -10.90
CA VAL A 120 -18.26 3.60 -9.51
C VAL A 120 -19.47 2.67 -9.46
N GLY A 121 -20.49 2.92 -10.28
CA GLY A 121 -21.69 2.10 -10.36
C GLY A 121 -22.87 2.83 -10.97
N SER A 122 -23.68 2.10 -11.74
CA SER A 122 -24.92 2.59 -12.35
C SER A 122 -26.17 2.30 -11.51
N GLU A 123 -26.02 1.66 -10.35
CA GLU A 123 -27.15 1.40 -9.44
C GLU A 123 -27.64 2.68 -8.77
N GLU A 124 -28.96 2.80 -8.60
CA GLU A 124 -29.58 3.99 -8.00
C GLU A 124 -29.01 4.32 -6.61
N SER A 125 -28.81 3.31 -5.76
CA SER A 125 -28.23 3.49 -4.42
C SER A 125 -26.80 4.06 -4.47
N VAL A 126 -26.01 3.67 -5.48
CA VAL A 126 -24.64 4.16 -5.68
C VAL A 126 -24.64 5.57 -6.25
N MET A 127 -25.52 5.86 -7.20
CA MET A 127 -25.69 7.19 -7.79
C MET A 127 -26.13 8.23 -6.75
N VAL A 128 -27.09 7.88 -5.88
CA VAL A 128 -27.54 8.75 -4.78
C VAL A 128 -26.40 9.00 -3.78
N ALA A 129 -25.59 7.98 -3.48
CA ALA A 129 -24.48 8.12 -2.55
C ALA A 129 -23.34 9.02 -3.08
N ILE A 130 -23.10 9.04 -4.39
CA ILE A 130 -22.01 9.83 -4.99
C ILE A 130 -22.42 11.27 -5.31
N ALA A 131 -23.71 11.56 -5.48
CA ALA A 131 -24.22 12.89 -5.84
C ALA A 131 -23.67 14.04 -4.95
N PRO A 132 -23.62 13.93 -3.61
CA PRO A 132 -23.06 14.97 -2.75
C PRO A 132 -21.57 15.25 -3.01
N CYS A 133 -20.82 14.27 -3.52
CA CYS A 133 -19.40 14.41 -3.86
C CYS A 133 -19.21 15.18 -5.18
N LEU A 134 -20.13 15.00 -6.14
CA LEU A 134 -20.15 15.75 -7.40
C LEU A 134 -20.46 17.22 -7.13
N GLU A 135 -21.47 17.49 -6.28
CA GLU A 135 -21.83 18.85 -5.86
C GLU A 135 -20.67 19.57 -5.15
N GLU A 136 -19.93 18.87 -4.28
CA GLU A 136 -18.75 19.42 -3.60
C GLU A 136 -17.65 19.79 -4.60
N CYS A 137 -17.42 18.96 -5.62
CA CYS A 137 -16.45 19.25 -6.69
C CYS A 137 -16.87 20.47 -7.51
N HIS A 138 -18.16 20.57 -7.86
CA HIS A 138 -18.71 21.73 -8.58
C HIS A 138 -18.58 23.02 -7.75
N ARG A 139 -18.88 22.96 -6.45
CA ARG A 139 -18.71 24.11 -5.53
C ARG A 139 -17.25 24.54 -5.39
N ALA A 140 -16.32 23.59 -5.47
CA ALA A 140 -14.88 23.87 -5.48
C ALA A 140 -14.37 24.46 -6.81
N GLN A 141 -15.23 24.58 -7.84
CA GLN A 141 -14.89 25.10 -9.17
C GLN A 141 -13.75 24.32 -9.85
N VAL A 142 -13.73 23.00 -9.67
CA VAL A 142 -12.74 22.11 -10.28
C VAL A 142 -13.42 21.31 -11.40
N PHE A 143 -13.15 21.70 -12.64
CA PHE A 143 -13.74 21.10 -13.85
C PHE A 143 -12.70 20.37 -14.71
N THR A 144 -11.49 20.90 -14.79
CA THR A 144 -10.42 20.31 -15.62
C THR A 144 -9.38 19.55 -14.80
N GLN A 145 -8.65 18.65 -15.45
CA GLN A 145 -7.53 17.93 -14.84
C GLN A 145 -6.48 18.90 -14.28
N THR A 146 -6.19 19.97 -15.02
CA THR A 146 -5.21 21.01 -14.63
C THR A 146 -5.61 21.71 -13.33
N GLN A 147 -6.89 22.06 -13.19
CA GLN A 147 -7.45 22.64 -11.96
C GLN A 147 -7.38 21.63 -10.81
N ALA A 148 -7.73 20.36 -11.06
CA ALA A 148 -7.70 19.31 -10.04
C ALA A 148 -6.27 19.05 -9.52
N LEU A 149 -5.29 18.98 -10.42
CA LEU A 149 -3.86 18.86 -10.06
C LEU A 149 -3.39 20.06 -9.26
N THR A 150 -3.80 21.28 -9.62
CA THR A 150 -3.44 22.49 -8.88
C THR A 150 -4.08 22.51 -7.49
N TYR A 151 -5.34 22.07 -7.39
CA TYR A 151 -6.09 21.95 -6.14
C TYR A 151 -5.42 20.98 -5.16
N ILE A 152 -4.95 19.84 -5.68
CA ILE A 152 -4.17 18.85 -4.90
C ILE A 152 -2.83 19.44 -4.49
N GLY A 153 -2.13 20.12 -5.41
CA GLY A 153 -0.78 20.66 -5.18
C GLY A 153 -0.72 21.69 -4.05
N ASN A 154 -1.79 22.44 -3.84
CA ASN A 154 -1.92 23.36 -2.72
C ASN A 154 -2.08 22.67 -1.35
N ARG A 155 -2.39 21.37 -1.34
CA ARG A 155 -2.70 20.55 -0.16
C ARG A 155 -1.70 19.40 0.02
N ILE A 156 -0.55 19.47 -0.63
CA ILE A 156 0.55 18.54 -0.38
C ILE A 156 1.31 19.05 0.86
N ARG A 157 1.54 18.16 1.83
CA ARG A 157 2.50 18.44 2.91
C ARG A 157 3.88 18.44 2.28
N LEU A 158 4.47 19.61 2.07
CA LEU A 158 5.82 19.74 1.53
C LEU A 158 6.80 18.92 2.38
N ARG A 159 7.26 17.78 1.85
CA ARG A 159 8.58 17.24 2.20
C ARG A 159 9.56 17.90 1.25
N ARG A 160 10.06 19.08 1.61
CA ARG A 160 11.22 19.65 0.92
C ARG A 160 12.38 18.65 1.07
N MET A 161 12.61 17.87 0.03
CA MET A 161 13.93 17.29 -0.21
C MET A 161 14.85 18.50 -0.42
N TRP A 162 15.73 18.76 0.54
CA TRP A 162 16.74 19.81 0.42
C TRP A 162 17.51 19.60 -0.90
N GLY A 163 17.53 20.62 -1.77
CA GLY A 163 18.37 20.63 -2.98
C GLY A 163 17.73 20.19 -4.30
N GLY A 164 16.43 19.84 -4.35
CA GLY A 164 15.75 19.53 -5.61
C GLY A 164 15.35 20.78 -6.42
N PRO A 165 15.26 20.70 -7.77
CA PRO A 165 14.72 21.79 -8.59
C PRO A 165 13.27 22.11 -8.19
N LYS A 166 12.89 23.39 -8.22
CA LYS A 166 11.51 23.82 -7.96
C LYS A 166 10.58 23.24 -9.03
N LYS A 167 9.84 22.19 -8.69
CA LYS A 167 8.77 21.66 -9.54
C LYS A 167 7.51 22.51 -9.41
N SER A 168 6.69 22.55 -10.46
CA SER A 168 5.37 23.16 -10.37
C SER A 168 4.47 22.33 -9.44
N LYS A 169 3.52 22.98 -8.75
CA LYS A 169 2.53 22.29 -7.91
C LYS A 169 1.75 21.22 -8.67
N MET A 170 1.54 21.45 -9.96
CA MET A 170 0.85 20.52 -10.86
C MET A 170 1.68 19.26 -11.10
N GLU A 171 2.98 19.41 -11.36
CA GLU A 171 3.91 18.30 -11.56
C GLU A 171 4.08 17.49 -10.27
N GLU A 172 4.23 18.17 -9.14
CA GLU A 172 4.34 17.52 -7.83
C GLU A 172 3.08 16.68 -7.53
N SER A 173 1.89 17.21 -7.84
CA SER A 173 0.64 16.47 -7.69
C SER A 173 0.57 15.25 -8.60
N ARG A 174 0.97 15.41 -9.86
CA ARG A 174 0.99 14.31 -10.84
C ARG A 174 1.97 13.21 -10.40
N GLU A 175 3.13 13.57 -9.86
CA GLU A 175 4.11 12.62 -9.33
C GLU A 175 3.62 11.89 -8.08
N ILE A 176 2.94 12.59 -7.16
CA ILE A 176 2.34 11.94 -5.98
C ILE A 176 1.24 10.96 -6.38
N LEU A 177 0.38 11.33 -7.33
CA LEU A 177 -0.65 10.42 -7.85
C LEU A 177 -0.03 9.22 -8.57
N ALA A 178 1.10 9.40 -9.27
CA ALA A 178 1.77 8.33 -9.99
C ALA A 178 2.53 7.38 -9.06
N ASN A 179 3.32 7.90 -8.11
CA ASN A 179 4.35 7.14 -7.42
C ASN A 179 4.09 6.95 -5.92
N VAL A 180 3.16 7.69 -5.32
CA VAL A 180 2.91 7.65 -3.86
C VAL A 180 1.55 7.04 -3.55
N ILE A 181 0.49 7.62 -4.11
CA ILE A 181 -0.89 7.15 -3.91
C ILE A 181 -1.08 5.88 -4.73
N LEU A 182 -1.46 4.79 -4.06
CA LEU A 182 -1.62 3.48 -4.67
C LEU A 182 -0.36 3.08 -5.47
N ALA A 183 0.80 3.13 -4.81
CA ALA A 183 2.11 2.96 -5.44
C ALA A 183 2.28 1.60 -6.13
N HIS A 184 1.50 0.58 -5.76
CA HIS A 184 1.51 -0.74 -6.38
C HIS A 184 0.74 -0.79 -7.71
N VAL A 185 -0.07 0.21 -8.04
CA VAL A 185 -0.76 0.29 -9.34
C VAL A 185 0.11 1.11 -10.29
N PRO A 186 0.70 0.49 -11.32
CA PRO A 186 1.63 1.17 -12.22
C PRO A 186 0.92 2.22 -13.06
N VAL A 187 1.65 3.29 -13.38
CA VAL A 187 1.25 4.34 -14.32
C VAL A 187 2.30 4.37 -15.41
N ILE A 188 1.92 3.95 -16.61
CA ILE A 188 2.80 3.91 -17.79
C ILE A 188 2.48 5.15 -18.61
N GLU A 189 3.50 5.92 -18.99
CA GLU A 189 3.35 7.11 -19.84
C GLU A 189 2.29 8.12 -19.34
N TRP A 190 2.21 8.31 -18.02
CA TRP A 190 1.20 9.17 -17.37
C TRP A 190 -0.26 8.77 -17.65
N ASN A 191 -0.51 7.52 -18.03
CA ASN A 191 -1.84 6.97 -18.17
C ASN A 191 -2.37 6.48 -16.82
N PHE A 192 -3.30 7.23 -16.25
CA PHE A 192 -3.88 6.93 -14.93
C PHE A 192 -5.15 6.06 -14.99
N LYS A 193 -5.62 5.61 -16.17
CA LYS A 193 -6.91 4.90 -16.29
C LYS A 193 -7.05 3.68 -15.37
N VAL A 194 -6.02 2.84 -15.29
CA VAL A 194 -6.02 1.66 -14.40
C VAL A 194 -6.07 2.07 -12.93
N LYS A 195 -5.35 3.14 -12.56
CA LYS A 195 -5.33 3.66 -11.21
C LYS A 195 -6.65 4.35 -10.83
N ALA A 196 -7.27 5.05 -11.78
CA ALA A 196 -8.59 5.64 -11.64
C ALA A 196 -9.65 4.54 -11.43
N ALA A 197 -9.64 3.49 -12.26
CA ALA A 197 -10.53 2.33 -12.11
C ALA A 197 -10.34 1.63 -10.76
N TYR A 198 -9.09 1.44 -10.30
CA TYR A 198 -8.81 0.88 -8.99
C TYR A 198 -9.37 1.76 -7.85
N THR A 199 -9.22 3.08 -7.97
CA THR A 199 -9.75 4.06 -7.00
C THR A 199 -11.28 4.07 -7.00
N ALA A 200 -11.92 4.01 -8.17
CA ALA A 200 -13.37 3.91 -8.32
C ALA A 200 -13.90 2.60 -7.72
N LEU A 201 -13.21 1.47 -7.93
CA LEU A 201 -13.56 0.20 -7.31
C LEU A 201 -13.41 0.25 -5.78
N MET A 202 -12.37 0.90 -5.25
CA MET A 202 -12.26 1.13 -3.81
C MET A 202 -13.46 1.91 -3.27
N LEU A 203 -13.86 2.99 -3.95
CA LEU A 203 -15.03 3.81 -3.59
C LEU A 203 -16.33 3.00 -3.65
N ARG A 204 -16.54 2.23 -4.72
CA ARG A 204 -17.70 1.34 -4.89
C ARG A 204 -17.83 0.38 -3.71
N ARG A 205 -16.74 -0.26 -3.30
CA ARG A 205 -16.76 -1.19 -2.14
C ARG A 205 -17.15 -0.49 -0.85
N VAL A 206 -16.72 0.77 -0.63
CA VAL A 206 -17.15 1.56 0.53
C VAL A 206 -18.65 1.85 0.47
N ILE A 207 -19.16 2.31 -0.67
CA ILE A 207 -20.58 2.64 -0.84
C ILE A 207 -21.45 1.41 -0.60
N LEU A 208 -21.11 0.26 -1.21
CA LEU A 208 -21.87 -0.97 -1.06
C LEU A 208 -21.80 -1.51 0.38
N ALA A 209 -20.68 -1.34 1.07
CA ALA A 209 -20.57 -1.72 2.48
C ALA A 209 -21.37 -0.80 3.40
N GLN A 210 -21.42 0.50 3.10
CA GLN A 210 -22.24 1.46 3.83
C GLN A 210 -23.74 1.16 3.66
N GLY A 211 -24.16 0.77 2.46
CA GLY A 211 -25.52 0.31 2.17
C GLY A 211 -25.82 -1.13 2.63
N GLN A 212 -24.91 -1.75 3.38
CA GLN A 212 -25.02 -3.13 3.90
C GLN A 212 -25.23 -4.22 2.83
N THR A 213 -25.03 -3.89 1.55
CA THR A 213 -25.07 -4.84 0.43
C THR A 213 -23.80 -5.69 0.40
N LEU A 214 -22.66 -5.11 0.77
CA LEU A 214 -21.39 -5.79 0.92
C LEU A 214 -21.05 -5.95 2.41
N LYS A 215 -20.66 -7.16 2.84
CA LYS A 215 -20.12 -7.35 4.19
C LYS A 215 -18.72 -6.75 4.29
N VAL A 216 -18.42 -6.16 5.44
CA VAL A 216 -17.04 -5.75 5.76
C VAL A 216 -16.10 -6.95 5.79
N ASP A 217 -14.85 -6.72 5.43
CA ASP A 217 -13.83 -7.78 5.39
C ASP A 217 -13.42 -8.14 6.82
N ASP A 218 -13.25 -9.44 7.09
CA ASP A 218 -12.69 -9.94 8.34
C ASP A 218 -11.15 -9.84 8.30
N ARG A 219 -10.57 -9.09 9.25
CA ARG A 219 -9.11 -8.93 9.36
C ARG A 219 -8.41 -10.18 9.85
N ASP A 220 -9.12 -11.03 10.60
CA ASP A 220 -8.57 -12.24 11.20
C ASP A 220 -8.61 -13.44 10.25
N TYR A 221 -9.33 -13.31 9.13
CA TYR A 221 -9.30 -14.30 8.06
C TYR A 221 -7.88 -14.50 7.53
N TYR A 222 -7.33 -15.71 7.68
CA TYR A 222 -5.96 -16.04 7.28
C TYR A 222 -5.65 -15.76 5.79
N GLY A 223 -6.64 -15.76 4.91
CA GLY A 223 -6.42 -15.36 3.51
C GLY A 223 -5.99 -13.90 3.34
N ASN A 224 -6.34 -13.04 4.30
CA ASN A 224 -5.90 -11.64 4.39
C ASN A 224 -4.58 -11.48 5.14
N LYS A 225 -3.95 -12.57 5.59
CA LYS A 225 -2.68 -12.59 6.31
C LYS A 225 -1.57 -13.18 5.42
N ARG A 226 -0.33 -12.80 5.71
CA ARG A 226 0.89 -13.30 5.07
C ARG A 226 1.92 -13.58 6.16
N LEU A 227 2.62 -14.70 6.03
CA LEU A 227 3.68 -15.09 6.95
C LEU A 227 5.02 -14.65 6.37
N GLU A 228 5.70 -13.75 7.08
CA GLU A 228 7.06 -13.36 6.77
C GLU A 228 8.03 -14.31 7.47
N LEU A 229 8.80 -15.04 6.65
CA LEU A 229 9.77 -16.05 7.10
C LEU A 229 11.15 -15.43 7.32
N ALA A 230 12.04 -16.16 8.00
CA ALA A 230 13.41 -15.74 8.28
C ALA A 230 14.16 -15.23 7.04
N GLY A 231 14.01 -15.91 5.89
CA GLY A 231 14.67 -15.51 4.64
C GLY A 231 14.21 -14.16 4.11
N GLN A 232 12.93 -13.81 4.24
CA GLN A 232 12.40 -12.52 3.78
C GLN A 232 12.91 -11.37 4.66
N LEU A 233 12.99 -11.59 5.97
CA LEU A 233 13.53 -10.62 6.92
C LEU A 233 15.03 -10.39 6.71
N LEU A 234 15.79 -11.47 6.49
CA LEU A 234 17.23 -11.38 6.19
C LEU A 234 17.50 -10.73 4.83
N ALA A 235 16.66 -10.97 3.83
CA ALA A 235 16.79 -10.33 2.52
C ALA A 235 16.66 -8.80 2.61
N LEU A 236 15.65 -8.31 3.35
CA LEU A 236 15.47 -6.86 3.58
C LEU A 236 16.67 -6.26 4.32
N LEU A 237 17.14 -6.92 5.39
CA LEU A 237 18.31 -6.45 6.14
C LEU A 237 19.57 -6.42 5.28
N PHE A 238 19.78 -7.45 4.46
CA PHE A 238 20.94 -7.52 3.57
C PHE A 238 20.90 -6.42 2.52
N GLU A 239 19.74 -6.18 1.90
CA GLU A 239 19.56 -5.13 0.90
C GLU A 239 19.88 -3.74 1.48
N ASP A 240 19.38 -3.42 2.68
CA ASP A 240 19.62 -2.15 3.35
C ASP A 240 21.12 -1.96 3.68
N LEU A 241 21.76 -2.99 4.24
CA LEU A 241 23.19 -2.97 4.56
C LEU A 241 24.05 -2.85 3.29
N PHE A 242 23.66 -3.52 2.21
CA PHE A 242 24.40 -3.48 0.95
C PHE A 242 24.27 -2.12 0.26
N LYS A 243 23.08 -1.50 0.26
CA LYS A 243 22.91 -0.12 -0.21
C LYS A 243 23.74 0.87 0.60
N LYS A 244 23.76 0.72 1.93
CA LYS A 244 24.56 1.56 2.82
C LYS A 244 26.06 1.41 2.54
N PHE A 245 26.53 0.18 2.39
CA PHE A 245 27.92 -0.11 2.01
C PHE A 245 28.29 0.58 0.70
N ASN A 246 27.46 0.47 -0.34
CA ASN A 246 27.70 1.14 -1.62
C ASN A 246 27.75 2.67 -1.49
N SER A 247 26.93 3.27 -0.61
CA SER A 247 26.95 4.71 -0.38
C SER A 247 28.14 5.22 0.43
N GLU A 248 28.83 4.36 1.18
CA GLU A 248 30.02 4.72 1.97
C GLU A 248 31.31 4.50 1.18
N VAL A 249 31.29 3.58 0.21
CA VAL A 249 32.45 3.24 -0.63
C VAL A 249 32.54 4.10 -1.89
N CYS A 250 31.43 4.64 -2.39
CA CYS A 250 31.38 5.61 -3.48
C CYS A 250 31.38 7.06 -2.97
#